data_AF-A0A8T1H6L3-F1
#
_entry.id   AF-A0A8T1H6L3-F1
#
_cell.length_a   1.000
_cell.length_b   1.000
_cell.length_c   1.000
_cell.angle_alpha   90.00
_cell.angle_beta   90.00
_cell.angle_gamma   90.00
#
_symmetry.space_group_name_H-M   'P 1'
#
loop_
_entity.id
_entity.type
_entity.pdbx_description
1 polymer ?
#
loop_
_entity_poly.entity_id
_entity_poly.type
_entity_poly.pdbx_seq_one_letter_code
_entity_poly.pdbx_strand_id
1 'polypeptide(L)'
;MSEVFQAFTEMIQSRSRATLNYRPQANGQQERSLKSVMTSVRVYAEDLLHQDWDEIAERLVFAINTSQDTTRKETPFYLVHGWNAQSTLRAMSSSLKRGSGRQSDALAWRRDVNRQHEIALTMSKDYQADEKKRRTKEHNEALS
;
A
#
# COMPACT_ATOMS: atom_id res chain seq x y z
N MET A 1 -10.33 26.95 8.55
CA MET A 1 -10.45 25.50 8.82
C MET A 1 -11.89 25.24 9.17
N SER A 2 -12.53 24.20 8.64
CA SER A 2 -13.94 23.92 8.94
C SER A 2 -14.11 23.58 10.42
N GLU A 3 -15.20 24.05 11.04
CA GLU A 3 -15.56 23.76 12.44
C GLU A 3 -15.63 22.25 12.68
N VAL A 4 -16.14 21.48 11.71
CA VAL A 4 -16.22 20.02 11.77
C VAL A 4 -14.82 19.39 11.90
N PHE A 5 -13.85 19.88 11.14
CA PHE A 5 -12.48 19.36 11.20
C PHE A 5 -11.77 19.76 12.50
N GLN A 6 -12.04 20.96 13.00
CA GLN A 6 -11.52 21.42 14.28
C GLN A 6 -12.01 20.53 15.44
N ALA A 7 -13.32 20.28 15.52
CA ALA A 7 -13.92 19.39 16.52
C ALA A 7 -13.33 17.96 16.44
N PHE A 8 -13.12 17.44 15.22
CA PHE A 8 -12.45 16.15 15.03
C PHE A 8 -11.03 16.15 15.58
N THR A 9 -10.21 17.17 15.29
CA THR A 9 -8.83 17.24 15.79
C THR A 9 -8.77 17.36 17.32
N GLU A 10 -9.72 18.05 17.94
CA GLU A 10 -9.84 18.14 19.40
C GLU A 10 -10.21 16.79 20.02
N MET A 11 -11.16 16.06 19.41
CA MET A 11 -11.56 14.72 19.86
C MET A 11 -10.38 13.74 19.88
N ILE A 12 -9.54 13.75 18.84
CA ILE A 12 -8.35 12.88 18.76
C ILE A 12 -7.10 13.50 19.41
N GLN A 13 -7.25 14.62 20.12
CA GLN A 13 -6.17 15.37 20.79
C GLN A 13 -4.99 15.74 19.86
N SER A 14 -5.27 15.93 18.57
CA SER A 14 -4.29 16.28 17.55
C SER A 14 -4.19 17.79 17.36
N ARG A 15 -2.98 18.30 17.19
CA ARG A 15 -2.74 19.71 16.88
C ARG A 15 -2.74 19.92 15.38
N SER A 16 -3.76 20.63 14.88
CA SER A 16 -3.81 21.03 13.47
C SER A 16 -2.88 22.21 13.19
N ARG A 17 -2.08 22.13 12.12
CA ARG A 17 -1.15 23.19 11.69
C ARG A 17 -1.37 23.50 10.21
N ALA A 18 -1.96 24.65 9.93
CA ALA A 18 -2.13 25.14 8.57
C ALA A 18 -0.88 25.89 8.09
N THR A 19 -0.53 25.71 6.81
CA THR A 19 0.45 26.56 6.12
C THR A 19 -0.22 27.85 5.65
N LEU A 20 0.58 28.90 5.38
CA LEU A 20 0.06 30.12 4.78
C LEU A 20 -0.53 29.85 3.39
N ASN A 21 -1.54 30.63 3.02
CA ASN A 21 -2.15 30.58 1.69
C ASN A 21 -1.10 30.72 0.59
N TYR A 22 -1.25 29.95 -0.48
CA TYR A 22 -0.38 29.96 -1.66
C TYR A 22 1.12 29.76 -1.35
N ARG A 23 1.45 29.05 -0.25
CA ARG A 23 2.82 28.63 0.09
C ARG A 23 3.00 27.11 0.11
N PRO A 24 2.88 26.45 -1.06
CA PRO A 24 3.06 25.00 -1.21
C PRO A 24 4.36 24.47 -0.59
N GLN A 25 5.45 25.24 -0.73
CA GLN A 25 6.78 24.89 -0.26
C GLN A 25 6.88 24.72 1.26
N ALA A 26 5.98 25.37 2.02
CA ALA A 26 5.90 25.22 3.47
C ALA A 26 5.48 23.80 3.90
N ASN A 27 4.89 23.01 3.00
CA ASN A 27 4.56 21.61 3.20
C ASN A 27 5.30 20.68 2.23
N GLY A 28 6.56 21.02 1.89
CA GLY A 28 7.29 20.36 0.82
C GLY A 28 7.49 18.84 0.97
N GLN A 29 7.42 18.28 2.19
CA GLN A 29 7.42 16.82 2.36
C GLN A 29 6.15 16.21 1.75
N GLN A 30 4.97 16.73 2.09
CA GLN A 30 3.70 16.26 1.56
C GLN A 30 3.65 16.41 0.04
N GLU A 31 4.19 17.51 -0.50
CA GLU A 31 4.20 17.75 -1.95
C GLU A 31 5.09 16.77 -2.71
N ARG A 32 6.26 16.44 -2.15
CA ARG A 32 7.13 15.40 -2.73
C ARG A 32 6.46 14.04 -2.70
N SER A 33 5.79 13.69 -1.60
CA SER A 33 5.01 12.45 -1.51
C SER A 33 3.88 12.42 -2.54
N LEU A 34 3.13 13.52 -2.68
CA LEU A 34 2.04 13.63 -3.65
C LEU A 34 2.55 13.52 -5.09
N LYS A 35 3.72 14.11 -5.40
CA LYS A 35 4.37 13.92 -6.69
C LYS A 35 4.65 12.45 -6.99
N SER A 36 5.17 11.70 -6.01
CA SER A 36 5.44 10.26 -6.17
C SER A 36 4.15 9.47 -6.42
N VAL A 37 3.08 9.77 -5.69
CA VAL A 37 1.76 9.14 -5.88
C VAL A 37 1.24 9.43 -7.28
N MET A 38 1.19 10.71 -7.69
CA MET A 38 0.67 11.12 -8.99
C MET A 38 1.47 10.55 -10.17
N THR A 39 2.81 10.51 -10.06
CA THR A 39 3.64 9.86 -11.07
C THR A 39 3.36 8.36 -11.15
N SER A 40 3.14 7.69 -10.01
CA SER A 40 2.85 6.26 -10.00
C SER A 40 1.48 5.97 -10.60
N VAL A 41 0.44 6.74 -10.24
CA VAL A 41 -0.91 6.61 -10.82
C VAL A 41 -0.85 6.76 -12.34
N ARG A 42 -0.16 7.79 -12.85
CA ARG A 42 -0.02 8.01 -14.31
C ARG A 42 0.65 6.85 -15.05
N VAL A 43 1.54 6.12 -14.39
CA VAL A 43 2.29 5.02 -15.00
C VAL A 43 1.50 3.70 -14.95
N TYR A 44 0.71 3.50 -13.90
CA TYR A 44 0.09 2.20 -13.60
C TYR A 44 -1.42 2.15 -13.80
N ALA A 45 -2.11 3.28 -13.91
CA ALA A 45 -3.50 3.31 -14.33
C ALA A 45 -3.61 2.86 -15.79
N GLU A 46 -4.51 1.93 -16.08
CA GLU A 46 -4.71 1.38 -17.43
C GLU A 46 -5.59 2.32 -18.27
N ASP A 47 -6.53 3.03 -17.64
CA ASP A 47 -7.32 4.05 -18.31
C ASP A 47 -6.46 5.28 -18.64
N LEU A 48 -6.60 5.77 -19.88
CA LEU A 48 -5.99 7.03 -20.34
C LEU A 48 -6.51 8.24 -19.55
N LEU A 49 -7.73 8.16 -19.01
CA LEU A 49 -8.30 9.17 -18.11
C LEU A 49 -8.01 8.88 -16.63
N HIS A 50 -7.28 7.80 -16.34
CA HIS A 50 -6.91 7.35 -15.00
C HIS A 50 -8.11 7.15 -14.06
N GLN A 51 -9.27 6.68 -14.57
CA GLN A 51 -10.46 6.49 -13.74
C GLN A 51 -10.39 5.26 -12.85
N ASP A 52 -9.53 4.30 -13.18
CA ASP A 52 -9.26 3.04 -12.48
C ASP A 52 -8.16 3.17 -11.39
N TRP A 53 -7.82 4.41 -11.02
CA TRP A 53 -6.73 4.66 -10.07
C TRP A 53 -6.97 4.06 -8.69
N ASP A 54 -8.24 3.89 -8.29
CA ASP A 54 -8.65 3.34 -7.00
C ASP A 54 -8.41 1.83 -6.92
N GLU A 55 -8.55 1.11 -8.04
CA GLU A 55 -8.25 -0.33 -8.15
C GLU A 55 -6.76 -0.62 -7.89
N ILE A 56 -5.88 0.32 -8.27
CA ILE A 56 -4.43 0.19 -8.09
C ILE A 56 -3.90 0.90 -6.84
N ALA A 57 -4.74 1.69 -6.14
CA ALA A 57 -4.29 2.55 -5.04
C ALA A 57 -3.60 1.78 -3.91
N GLU A 58 -4.17 0.65 -3.48
CA GLU A 58 -3.60 -0.18 -2.41
C GLU A 58 -2.21 -0.72 -2.81
N ARG A 59 -2.08 -1.21 -4.05
CA ARG A 59 -0.81 -1.72 -4.60
C ARG A 59 0.23 -0.61 -4.70
N LEU A 60 -0.18 0.59 -5.12
CA LEU A 60 0.70 1.76 -5.19
C LEU A 60 1.18 2.22 -3.82
N VAL A 61 0.30 2.28 -2.82
CA VAL A 61 0.67 2.64 -1.44
C VAL A 61 1.71 1.66 -0.90
N PHE A 62 1.51 0.36 -1.11
CA PHE A 62 2.49 -0.65 -0.72
C PHE A 62 3.83 -0.46 -1.45
N ALA A 63 3.81 -0.26 -2.77
CA ALA A 63 5.03 -0.05 -3.56
C ALA A 63 5.79 1.20 -3.11
N ILE A 64 5.10 2.32 -2.89
CA ILE A 64 5.72 3.57 -2.43
C ILE A 64 6.34 3.38 -1.04
N ASN A 65 5.63 2.77 -0.09
CA ASN A 65 6.10 2.59 1.28
C ASN A 65 7.27 1.59 1.40
N THR A 66 7.44 0.69 0.43
CA THR A 66 8.50 -0.33 0.42
C THR A 66 9.62 -0.04 -0.59
N SER A 67 9.48 1.01 -1.40
CA SER A 67 10.55 1.52 -2.26
C SER A 67 11.62 2.25 -1.43
N GLN A 68 12.88 2.19 -1.87
CA GLN A 68 13.96 2.94 -1.23
C GLN A 68 13.82 4.43 -1.52
N ASP A 69 13.77 5.25 -0.46
CA ASP A 69 13.86 6.70 -0.55
C ASP A 69 15.30 7.08 -0.93
N THR A 70 15.47 7.81 -2.05
CA THR A 70 16.79 8.17 -2.58
C THR A 70 17.61 9.08 -1.66
N THR A 71 16.95 9.85 -0.79
CA THR A 71 17.57 10.77 0.18
C THR A 71 17.94 10.02 1.45
N ARG A 72 17.01 9.21 1.98
CA ARG A 72 17.21 8.50 3.26
C ARG A 72 17.96 7.18 3.12
N LYS A 73 18.06 6.65 1.90
CA LYS A 73 18.63 5.33 1.57
C LYS A 73 17.93 4.15 2.24
N GLU A 74 16.73 4.38 2.78
CA GLU A 74 15.91 3.41 3.50
C GLU A 74 14.47 3.45 2.98
N THR A 75 13.68 2.41 3.28
CA THR A 75 12.25 2.37 2.94
C THR A 75 11.41 3.09 4.00
N PRO A 76 10.37 3.86 3.62
CA PRO A 76 9.48 4.48 4.61
C PRO A 76 8.90 3.48 5.62
N PHE A 77 8.54 2.26 5.16
CA PHE A 77 8.04 1.19 6.02
C PHE A 77 9.06 0.79 7.10
N TYR A 78 10.32 0.59 6.69
CA TYR A 78 11.40 0.23 7.63
C TYR A 78 11.61 1.32 8.68
N LEU A 79 11.56 2.59 8.28
CA LEU A 79 11.73 3.72 9.20
C LEU A 79 10.62 3.81 10.25
N VAL A 80 9.40 3.38 9.93
CA VAL A 80 8.26 3.41 10.86
C VAL A 80 8.22 2.17 11.75
N HIS A 81 8.55 0.99 11.21
CA HIS A 81 8.32 -0.28 11.89
C HIS A 81 9.59 -0.98 12.39
N GLY A 82 10.78 -0.60 11.90
CA GLY A 82 12.07 -1.21 12.28
C GLY A 82 12.35 -2.57 11.63
N TRP A 83 11.54 -3.02 10.68
CA TRP A 83 11.73 -4.27 9.94
C TRP A 83 11.30 -4.12 8.48
N ASN A 84 11.81 -5.00 7.62
CA ASN A 84 11.54 -4.93 6.17
C ASN A 84 10.19 -5.57 5.84
N ALA A 85 9.32 -4.82 5.16
CA ALA A 85 8.06 -5.36 4.66
C ALA A 85 8.30 -6.65 3.85
N GLN A 86 7.47 -7.65 4.10
CA GLN A 86 7.46 -8.89 3.32
C GLN A 86 6.28 -8.81 2.36
N SER A 87 6.57 -8.62 1.06
CA SER A 87 5.53 -8.75 0.04
C SER A 87 5.19 -10.23 -0.15
N THR A 88 3.95 -10.51 -0.54
CA THR A 88 3.54 -11.85 -0.96
C THR A 88 4.47 -12.40 -2.04
N LEU A 89 4.89 -11.55 -3.00
CA LEU A 89 5.88 -11.94 -4.00
C LEU A 89 7.19 -12.37 -3.35
N ARG A 90 7.72 -11.67 -2.34
CA ARG A 90 8.97 -12.03 -1.67
C ARG A 90 8.82 -13.31 -0.82
N ALA A 91 7.66 -13.49 -0.18
CA ALA A 91 7.32 -14.72 0.55
C ALA A 91 7.10 -15.93 -0.38
N MET A 92 6.64 -15.69 -1.62
CA MET A 92 6.52 -16.71 -2.67
C MET A 92 7.84 -16.90 -3.45
N SER A 93 8.69 -15.87 -3.54
CA SER A 93 9.97 -15.95 -4.23
C SER A 93 11.03 -16.67 -3.41
N SER A 94 10.85 -16.78 -2.09
CA SER A 94 11.68 -17.66 -1.27
C SER A 94 11.37 -19.13 -1.52
N SER A 95 10.15 -19.48 -1.97
CA SER A 95 9.75 -20.83 -2.38
C SER A 95 9.96 -21.10 -3.88
N LEU A 96 9.91 -20.07 -4.74
CA LEU A 96 10.39 -20.13 -6.11
C LEU A 96 11.92 -20.19 -6.07
N LYS A 97 12.46 -21.41 -6.15
CA LYS A 97 13.91 -21.66 -6.32
C LYS A 97 14.49 -20.61 -7.25
N ARG A 98 15.60 -20.01 -6.80
CA ARG A 98 16.52 -19.10 -7.48
C ARG A 98 16.92 -19.63 -8.87
N GLY A 99 15.98 -19.62 -9.82
CA GLY A 99 16.17 -20.03 -11.20
C GLY A 99 16.97 -18.94 -11.87
N SER A 100 18.24 -19.24 -12.13
CA SER A 100 19.23 -18.39 -12.77
C SER A 100 18.93 -18.17 -14.27
N GLY A 101 17.73 -17.71 -14.61
CA GLY A 101 17.38 -17.33 -15.97
C GLY A 101 17.30 -15.82 -16.04
N ARG A 102 18.20 -15.18 -16.79
CA ARG A 102 18.05 -13.78 -17.21
C ARG A 102 16.65 -13.62 -17.79
N GLN A 103 15.77 -12.96 -17.05
CA GLN A 103 14.43 -12.67 -17.53
C GLN A 103 14.53 -11.55 -18.55
N SER A 104 14.68 -11.93 -19.81
CA SER A 104 14.92 -11.02 -20.93
C SER A 104 13.68 -10.19 -21.31
N ASP A 105 12.51 -10.49 -20.75
CA ASP A 105 11.26 -9.80 -21.04
C ASP A 105 10.55 -9.34 -19.75
N ALA A 106 10.66 -8.04 -19.47
CA ALA A 106 10.08 -7.40 -18.30
C ALA A 106 8.54 -7.44 -18.29
N LEU A 107 7.89 -7.49 -19.47
CA LEU A 107 6.43 -7.59 -19.59
C LEU A 107 5.95 -8.97 -19.19
N ALA A 108 6.63 -10.02 -19.63
CA ALA A 108 6.32 -11.39 -19.24
C ALA A 108 6.50 -11.60 -17.73
N TRP A 109 7.57 -11.05 -17.14
CA TRP A 109 7.74 -11.05 -15.68
C TRP A 109 6.61 -10.36 -14.95
N ARG A 110 6.23 -9.15 -15.40
CA ARG A 110 5.16 -8.36 -14.77
C ARG A 110 3.84 -9.13 -14.75
N ARG A 111 3.49 -9.78 -15.87
CA ARG A 111 2.26 -10.58 -15.98
C ARG A 111 2.27 -11.77 -15.02
N ASP A 112 3.39 -12.46 -14.90
CA ASP A 112 3.52 -13.60 -13.98
C ASP A 112 3.42 -13.15 -12.52
N VAL A 113 4.15 -12.10 -12.14
CA VAL A 113 4.08 -11.51 -10.78
C VAL A 113 2.68 -11.06 -10.42
N ASN A 114 1.97 -10.38 -11.33
CA ASN A 114 0.59 -9.94 -11.10
C ASN A 114 -0.35 -11.13 -10.91
N ARG A 115 -0.21 -12.19 -11.72
CA ARG A 115 -1.00 -13.42 -11.58
C ARG A 115 -0.77 -14.09 -10.24
N GLN A 116 0.49 -14.22 -9.80
CA GLN A 116 0.81 -14.81 -8.50
C GLN A 116 0.25 -13.97 -7.34
N HIS A 117 0.31 -12.64 -7.47
CA HIS A 117 -0.28 -11.73 -6.50
C HIS A 117 -1.80 -11.89 -6.40
N GLU A 118 -2.51 -11.96 -7.53
CA GLU A 118 -3.96 -12.19 -7.58
C GLU A 118 -4.36 -13.51 -6.92
N ILE A 119 -3.65 -14.60 -7.24
CA ILE A 119 -3.90 -15.92 -6.63
C ILE A 119 -3.76 -15.82 -5.11
N ALA A 120 -2.67 -15.23 -4.63
CA ALA A 120 -2.44 -15.11 -3.20
C ALA A 120 -3.44 -14.19 -2.50
N LEU A 121 -3.90 -13.13 -3.17
CA LEU A 121 -4.94 -12.24 -2.67
C LEU A 121 -6.26 -13.00 -2.49
N THR A 122 -6.64 -13.82 -3.47
CA THR A 122 -7.82 -14.70 -3.39
C THR A 122 -7.69 -15.68 -2.23
N MET A 123 -6.55 -16.38 -2.13
CA MET A 123 -6.28 -17.31 -1.02
C MET A 123 -6.35 -16.61 0.35
N SER A 124 -5.82 -15.40 0.47
CA SER A 124 -5.90 -14.62 1.71
C SER A 124 -7.33 -14.23 2.07
N LYS A 125 -8.17 -13.88 1.08
CA LYS A 125 -9.58 -13.54 1.30
C LYS A 125 -10.38 -14.77 1.76
N ASP A 126 -10.16 -15.91 1.13
CA ASP A 126 -10.80 -17.18 1.49
C ASP A 126 -10.44 -17.56 2.93
N TYR A 127 -9.16 -17.51 3.27
CA TYR A 127 -8.68 -17.79 4.62
C TYR A 127 -9.31 -16.86 5.67
N GLN A 128 -9.40 -15.56 5.39
CA GLN A 128 -10.06 -14.60 6.27
C GLN A 128 -11.56 -14.89 6.45
N ALA A 129 -12.24 -15.33 5.38
CA ALA A 129 -13.66 -15.67 5.44
C ALA A 129 -13.89 -16.91 6.30
N ASP A 130 -13.06 -17.93 6.18
CA ASP A 130 -13.14 -19.15 6.98
C ASP A 130 -12.84 -18.89 8.46
N GLU A 131 -11.81 -18.09 8.76
CA GLU A 131 -11.51 -17.68 10.14
C GLU A 131 -12.61 -16.82 10.77
N LYS A 132 -13.33 -16.01 9.98
CA LYS A 132 -14.51 -15.28 10.47
C LYS A 132 -15.64 -16.25 10.81
N LYS A 133 -15.94 -17.22 9.93
CA LYS A 133 -16.97 -18.25 10.18
C LYS A 133 -16.65 -19.06 11.44
N ARG A 134 -15.40 -19.49 11.60
CA ARG A 134 -14.94 -20.21 12.80
C ARG A 134 -15.17 -19.39 14.07
N ARG A 135 -14.72 -18.13 14.08
CA ARG A 135 -14.90 -17.23 15.23
C ARG A 135 -16.37 -16.98 15.56
N THR A 136 -17.24 -16.81 14.56
CA THR A 136 -18.68 -16.66 14.77
C THR A 136 -19.30 -17.92 15.38
N LYS A 137 -18.90 -19.11 14.91
CA LYS A 137 -19.37 -20.38 15.47
C LYS A 137 -18.96 -20.53 16.94
N GLU A 138 -17.69 -20.28 17.25
CA GLU A 138 -17.17 -20.33 18.63
C GLU A 138 -17.87 -19.34 19.56
N HIS A 139 -18.13 -18.12 19.07
CA HIS A 139 -18.88 -17.11 19.83
C HIS A 139 -20.31 -17.55 20.12
N ASN A 140 -21.00 -18.12 19.13
CA ASN A 140 -22.37 -18.60 19.30
C ASN A 140 -22.45 -19.81 20.24
N GLU A 141 -21.47 -20.71 20.18
CA GLU A 141 -21.36 -21.86 21.10
C GLU A 141 -21.06 -21.44 22.54
N ALA A 142 -20.28 -20.37 22.74
CA ALA A 142 -19.98 -19.84 24.08
C ALA A 142 -21.17 -19.08 24.72
N LEU A 143 -22.17 -18.70 23.92
CA LEU A 143 -23.39 -18.02 24.37
C LEU A 143 -24.58 -18.97 24.60
N SER A 144 -24.44 -20.26 24.24
CA SER A 144 -25.43 -21.32 24.48
C SER A 144 -25.12 -22.12 25.73
#